data_AF-A0A1H2TTK2-F1
#
_entry.id   AF-A0A1H2TTK2-F1
#
_cell.length_a   1.000
_cell.length_b   1.000
_cell.length_c   1.000
_cell.angle_alpha   90.00
_cell.angle_beta   90.00
_cell.angle_gamma   90.00
#
_symmetry.space_group_name_H-M   'P 1'
#
loop_
_entity.id
_entity.type
_entity.pdbx_description
1 polymer ?
#
loop_
_entity_poly.entity_id
_entity_poly.type
_entity_poly.pdbx_seq_one_letter_code
_entity_poly.pdbx_strand_id
1 'polypeptide(L)' 'MKTKYVKTRTITDKVRISGELSADGKTITYAEDDTVDKTVSVDDVLKVFRGKSIDLAVSVKTESDLDDATAIANFPVMG' A
#
# COMPACT_ATOMS: atom_id res chain seq x y z
N MET A 1 18.56 -24.37 -34.99
CA MET A 1 17.48 -23.58 -34.38
C MET A 1 18.15 -22.50 -33.53
N LYS A 2 18.21 -21.24 -33.98
CA LYS A 2 18.85 -20.14 -33.22
C LYS A 2 17.90 -19.70 -32.11
N THR A 3 18.21 -20.03 -30.86
CA THR A 3 17.54 -19.46 -29.68
C THR A 3 17.84 -17.96 -29.65
N LYS A 4 16.85 -17.15 -30.01
CA LYS A 4 16.95 -15.69 -29.98
C LYS A 4 16.78 -15.25 -28.53
N TYR A 5 17.89 -15.00 -27.84
CA TYR A 5 17.86 -14.46 -26.48
C TYR A 5 17.25 -13.06 -26.51
N VAL A 6 16.06 -12.91 -25.93
CA VAL A 6 15.42 -11.60 -25.74
C VAL A 6 15.88 -11.07 -24.39
N LYS A 7 16.72 -10.04 -24.40
CA LYS A 7 17.06 -9.26 -23.20
C LYS A 7 16.07 -8.12 -23.07
N THR A 8 15.19 -8.22 -22.08
CA THR A 8 14.25 -7.14 -21.73
C THR A 8 14.79 -6.40 -20.50
N ARG A 9 14.96 -5.08 -20.59
CA ARG A 9 15.32 -4.23 -19.46
C ARG A 9 14.08 -3.54 -18.94
N THR A 10 13.73 -3.77 -17.69
CA THR A 10 12.60 -3.14 -17.01
C THR A 10 13.13 -2.12 -16.01
N ILE A 11 12.58 -0.90 -16.04
CA ILE A 11 12.85 0.15 -15.04
C ILE A 11 11.51 0.45 -14.36
N THR A 12 11.49 0.45 -13.04
CA THR A 12 10.28 0.68 -12.25
C THR A 12 10.52 1.82 -11.27
N ASP A 13 9.95 2.98 -11.56
CA ASP A 13 9.89 4.10 -10.64
C ASP A 13 8.72 3.87 -9.67
N LYS A 14 8.99 3.79 -8.36
CA LYS A 14 7.96 3.58 -7.34
C LYS A 14 7.86 4.82 -6.45
N VAL A 15 6.65 5.38 -6.37
CA VAL A 15 6.29 6.37 -5.35
C VAL A 15 5.41 5.66 -4.33
N ARG A 16 5.83 5.63 -3.06
CA ARG A 16 5.08 5.02 -1.97
C ARG A 16 4.75 6.10 -0.95
N ILE A 17 3.47 6.29 -0.69
CA ILE A 17 2.97 7.18 0.37
C ILE A 17 2.09 6.31 1.26
N SER A 18 2.46 6.22 2.54
CA SER A 18 1.70 5.50 3.56
C SER A 18 0.92 6.53 4.36
N GLY A 19 -0.38 6.63 4.10
CA GLY A 19 -1.22 7.64 4.72
C GLY A 19 -2.69 7.31 4.53
N GLU A 20 -3.53 8.14 5.12
CA GLU A 20 -4.98 8.05 4.98
C GLU A 20 -5.43 8.78 3.71
N LEU A 21 -6.16 8.06 2.87
CA LEU A 21 -6.82 8.64 1.71
C LEU A 21 -8.08 9.38 2.18
N SER A 22 -8.23 10.65 1.81
CA SER A 22 -9.42 11.44 2.08
C SER A 22 -10.67 10.79 1.48
N ALA A 23 -11.84 11.04 2.07
CA ALA A 23 -13.13 10.49 1.62
C ALA A 23 -13.43 10.79 0.14
N ASP A 24 -12.97 11.95 -0.35
CA ASP A 24 -13.13 12.35 -1.76
C ASP A 24 -12.10 11.72 -2.70
N GLY A 25 -11.11 10.97 -2.18
CA GLY A 25 -10.03 10.36 -2.94
C GLY A 25 -9.04 11.34 -3.56
N LYS A 26 -9.09 12.62 -3.18
CA LYS A 26 -8.29 13.70 -3.79
C LYS A 26 -6.96 13.94 -3.09
N THR A 27 -6.89 13.69 -1.80
CA THR A 27 -5.72 13.99 -0.97
C THR A 27 -5.36 12.80 -0.10
N ILE A 28 -4.06 12.64 0.17
CA ILE A 28 -3.52 11.67 1.11
C ILE A 28 -2.87 12.46 2.25
N THR A 29 -3.26 12.16 3.47
CA THR A 29 -2.62 12.71 4.68
C THR A 29 -1.65 11.68 5.21
N TYR A 30 -0.39 12.05 5.38
CA TYR A 30 0.66 11.16 5.88
C TYR A 30 1.56 11.90 6.87
N ALA A 31 2.07 11.18 7.85
CA ALA A 31 3.11 11.65 8.73
C ALA A 31 4.48 11.39 8.07
N GLU A 32 5.24 12.45 7.81
CA GLU A 32 6.58 12.33 7.21
C GLU A 32 7.66 12.05 8.27
N ASP A 33 7.57 12.71 9.44
CA ASP A 33 8.59 12.65 10.50
C ASP A 33 7.98 12.87 11.90
N ASP A 34 7.08 11.98 12.33
CA ASP A 34 6.48 11.87 13.69
C ASP A 34 5.81 13.12 14.30
N THR A 35 5.85 14.28 13.62
CA THR A 35 5.48 15.57 14.24
C THR A 35 4.70 16.50 13.31
N VAL A 36 4.61 16.20 12.01
CA VAL A 36 3.90 17.05 11.04
C VAL A 36 3.06 16.19 10.11
N ASP A 37 1.75 16.30 10.26
CA ASP A 37 0.78 15.82 9.28
C ASP A 37 0.92 16.64 8.01
N LYS A 38 1.36 15.99 6.92
CA LYS A 38 1.38 16.58 5.59
C LYS A 38 0.23 16.04 4.78
N THR A 39 -0.40 16.94 4.04
CA THR A 39 -1.41 16.59 3.04
C THR A 39 -0.79 16.74 1.65
N VAL A 40 -0.89 15.72 0.83
CA VAL A 40 -0.50 15.76 -0.60
C VAL A 40 -1.69 15.43 -1.48
N SER A 41 -1.81 16.11 -2.62
CA SER A 41 -2.83 15.77 -3.60
C SER A 41 -2.42 14.51 -4.36
N VAL A 42 -3.37 13.60 -4.61
CA VAL A 42 -3.11 12.41 -5.43
C VAL A 42 -2.63 12.81 -6.83
N ASP A 43 -3.13 13.94 -7.35
CA ASP A 43 -2.67 14.49 -8.63
C ASP A 43 -1.17 14.77 -8.59
N ASP A 44 -0.67 15.47 -7.56
CA ASP A 44 0.77 15.76 -7.37
C ASP A 44 1.63 14.51 -7.33
N VAL A 45 1.18 13.46 -6.64
CA VAL A 45 1.87 12.17 -6.59
C VAL A 45 1.96 11.55 -7.99
N LEU A 46 0.89 11.64 -8.77
CA LEU A 46 0.81 11.10 -10.12
C LEU A 46 1.53 11.98 -11.16
N LYS A 47 1.83 13.25 -10.85
CA LYS A 47 2.53 14.16 -11.79
C LYS A 47 3.88 13.62 -12.22
N VAL A 48 4.57 12.87 -11.36
CA VAL A 48 5.87 12.25 -11.66
C VAL A 48 5.78 11.24 -12.82
N PHE A 49 4.59 10.69 -13.08
CA PHE A 49 4.34 9.72 -14.13
C PHE A 49 3.67 10.31 -15.37
N ARG A 50 3.55 11.64 -15.48
CA ARG A 50 2.93 12.30 -16.64
C ARG A 50 3.56 11.85 -17.96
N GLY A 51 2.71 11.46 -18.90
CA GLY A 51 3.12 11.02 -20.24
C GLY A 51 3.67 9.59 -20.30
N LYS A 52 3.58 8.82 -19.21
CA LYS A 52 3.96 7.39 -19.18
C LYS A 52 2.72 6.52 -19.03
N SER A 53 2.75 5.33 -19.64
CA SER A 53 1.77 4.27 -19.34
C SER A 53 2.02 3.78 -17.91
N ILE A 54 1.03 3.90 -17.04
CA ILE A 54 1.11 3.45 -15.65
C ILE A 54 0.13 2.31 -15.38
N ASP A 55 0.55 1.43 -14.48
CA ASP A 55 -0.32 0.45 -13.82
C ASP A 55 -0.44 0.88 -12.36
N LEU A 56 -1.63 1.36 -11.96
CA LEU A 56 -1.88 1.89 -10.63
C LEU A 56 -2.58 0.83 -9.77
N ALA A 57 -1.90 0.35 -8.74
CA ALA A 57 -2.46 -0.55 -7.74
C ALA A 57 -2.61 0.18 -6.40
N VAL A 58 -3.82 0.19 -5.85
CA VAL A 58 -4.12 0.69 -4.50
C VAL A 58 -4.36 -0.51 -3.61
N SER A 59 -3.72 -0.55 -2.44
CA SER A 59 -3.89 -1.63 -1.46
C SER A 59 -4.09 -1.03 -0.08
N VAL A 60 -5.18 -1.40 0.58
CA VAL A 60 -5.45 -1.03 1.96
C VAL A 60 -4.91 -2.15 2.85
N LYS A 61 -3.96 -1.82 3.73
CA LYS A 61 -3.43 -2.75 4.72
C LYS A 61 -4.07 -2.43 6.06
N THR A 62 -4.85 -3.35 6.59
CA THR A 62 -5.38 -3.27 7.95
C THR A 62 -4.59 -4.26 8.80
N GLU A 63 -3.90 -3.74 9.81
CA GLU A 63 -3.24 -4.55 10.82
C GLU A 63 -4.12 -4.52 12.06
N SER A 64 -4.40 -5.69 12.63
CA SER A 64 -5.14 -5.83 13.87
C SER A 64 -4.33 -6.75 14.77
N ASP A 65 -4.08 -6.32 16.00
CA ASP A 65 -3.51 -7.20 17.02
C ASP A 65 -4.48 -8.36 17.26
N LEU A 66 -3.94 -9.59 17.31
CA LEU A 66 -4.73 -10.73 17.76
C LEU A 66 -4.94 -10.59 19.27
N ASP A 67 -6.19 -10.46 19.70
CA ASP A 67 -6.55 -10.56 21.11
C ASP A 67 -6.17 -11.96 21.64
N ASP A 68 -5.16 -12.03 22.53
CA ASP A 68 -4.74 -13.24 23.25
C ASP A 68 -5.80 -13.77 24.24
N ALA A 69 -7.06 -13.31 24.16
CA ALA A 69 -8.11 -13.56 25.15
C ALA A 69 -9.08 -14.70 24.79
N THR A 70 -8.89 -15.46 23.70
CA THR A 70 -9.81 -16.56 23.31
C THR A 70 -9.19 -17.96 23.31
N ALA A 71 -7.95 -18.13 23.76
CA ALA A 71 -7.27 -19.43 23.74
C ALA A 71 -7.46 -20.31 25.01
N ILE A 72 -8.26 -19.90 26.00
CA ILE A 72 -8.58 -20.77 27.14
C ILE A 72 -10.09 -20.80 27.45
N ALA A 73 -10.58 -22.03 27.64
CA ALA A 73 -11.88 -22.43 28.19
C ALA A 73 -13.07 -22.55 27.21
N ASN A 74 -13.07 -23.60 26.37
CA ASN A 74 -14.25 -24.49 26.33
C ASN A 74 -13.91 -25.88 25.74
N PHE A 75 -13.23 -26.73 26.51
CA PHE A 75 -13.33 -28.18 26.28
C PHE A 75 -14.45 -28.69 27.22
N PRO A 76 -15.60 -29.18 26.71
CA PRO A 76 -16.60 -29.78 27.57
C PRO A 76 -16.02 -31.06 28.18
N VAL A 77 -15.95 -31.09 29.51
CA VAL A 77 -15.61 -32.31 30.25
C VAL A 77 -16.77 -33.28 30.05
N MET A 78 -16.54 -34.38 29.32
CA MET A 78 -17.50 -35.48 29.24
C MET A 78 -17.62 -36.13 30.63
N GLY A 79 -18.81 -36.07 31.20
CA GLY A 79 -19.27 -36.90 32.31
C GLY A 79 -20.31 -37.89 31.83
#